data_AF-A0AA39JTI1-F1
#
_entry.id   AF-A0AA39JTI1-F1
#
_cell.length_a   1.000
_cell.length_b   1.000
_cell.length_c   1.000
_cell.angle_alpha   90.00
_cell.angle_beta   90.00
_cell.angle_gamma   90.00
#
_symmetry.space_group_name_H-M   'P 1'
#
loop_
_entity.id
_entity.type
_entity.pdbx_description
1 polymer ?
#
loop_
_entity_poly.entity_id
_entity_poly.type
_entity_poly.pdbx_seq_one_letter_code
_entity_poly.pdbx_strand_id
1 'polypeptide(L)'
;MARPSSMSLAFALRLTLLPFLIYSVTGSCLPHGIQGIDSTESPFEKPVFDDDGGRTVLSILWSSLATIFACIWVSVHPNVPGPKMEKKGWLYLNVLRRAELMVLTVFSPEIITIWALRQHSVARLIRALRPDTLTMSHGFLVSMGGFVYSDGCPITLENLRQNPLLQDSLSRIEKKEISDRNKGDGLSKAVAMGQSTWFLLQCAARVARHLPLTILEIVAIGYAFFTIINYAVWWHKPLEISVPFQVPIPSKPMNTTPFPYISRTQPSPNTTAPRTSEAPLPSLFPRSMDIEHLKDWANFRLLSLFFGGDIIPHVAGPTSEEGVPRLWSGHPNNTRLFLLVACGNCVGVFFGAIYCAAWNYPFITPIERIFWRVCSVIVALSPPSAILVTFVTEKTAAKLGFDQHGQDNHLFSFMYRSIYIFLWVIYDMARVFSLMEPFLALRDLPAGVSQSIEWISFLPHI
;
A
#
# COMPACT_ATOMS: atom_id res chain seq x y z
N MET A 1 -3.03 -0.25 29.12
CA MET A 1 -3.68 -0.47 27.81
C MET A 1 -5.00 0.29 27.79
N ALA A 2 -5.16 1.29 26.93
CA ALA A 2 -6.44 2.00 26.78
C ALA A 2 -7.40 1.15 25.93
N ARG A 3 -8.51 0.69 26.53
CA ARG A 3 -9.57 -0.04 25.82
C ARG A 3 -10.15 0.85 24.71
N PRO A 4 -10.30 0.36 23.47
CA PRO A 4 -11.05 1.10 22.46
C PRO A 4 -12.50 1.28 22.96
N SER A 5 -12.94 2.53 23.05
CA SER A 5 -14.28 2.87 23.52
C SER A 5 -15.32 2.47 22.47
N SER A 6 -16.55 2.15 22.90
CA SER A 6 -17.68 1.89 22.00
C SER A 6 -17.92 3.03 20.99
N MET A 7 -17.55 4.25 21.36
CA MET A 7 -17.55 5.42 20.47
C MET A 7 -16.60 5.27 19.28
N SER A 8 -15.42 4.66 19.45
CA SER A 8 -14.45 4.50 18.35
C SER A 8 -14.94 3.51 17.28
N LEU A 9 -15.66 2.45 17.66
CA LEU A 9 -16.27 1.51 16.71
C LEU A 9 -17.45 2.16 15.98
N ALA A 10 -18.36 2.82 16.71
CA ALA A 10 -19.50 3.50 16.10
C ALA A 10 -19.04 4.60 15.13
N PHE A 11 -17.96 5.31 15.46
CA PHE A 11 -17.34 6.28 14.57
C PHE A 11 -16.73 5.62 13.33
N ALA A 12 -15.98 4.52 13.49
CA ALA A 12 -15.42 3.78 12.35
C ALA A 12 -16.52 3.21 11.43
N LEU A 13 -17.58 2.63 11.99
CA LEU A 13 -18.72 2.11 11.23
C LEU A 13 -19.47 3.22 10.47
N ARG A 14 -19.72 4.37 11.11
CA ARG A 14 -20.32 5.53 10.45
C ARG A 14 -19.43 6.06 9.33
N LEU A 15 -18.11 6.07 9.52
CA LEU A 15 -17.14 6.48 8.50
C LEU A 15 -17.08 5.48 7.33
N THR A 16 -17.22 4.17 7.58
CA THR A 16 -17.28 3.14 6.52
C THR A 16 -18.57 3.16 5.72
N LEU A 17 -19.66 3.70 6.27
CA LEU A 17 -20.93 3.89 5.57
C LEU A 17 -20.97 5.19 4.75
N LEU A 18 -20.06 6.14 5.02
CA LEU A 18 -19.99 7.42 4.31
C LEU A 18 -19.73 7.25 2.79
N PRO A 19 -18.86 6.35 2.31
CA PRO A 19 -18.70 6.07 0.88
C PRO A 19 -19.93 5.45 0.24
N PHE A 20 -20.72 4.66 0.97
CA PHE A 20 -22.01 4.14 0.48
C PHE A 20 -23.06 5.25 0.35
N LEU A 21 -23.07 6.21 1.27
CA LEU A 21 -23.86 7.44 1.16
C LEU A 21 -23.39 8.32 0.00
N ILE A 22 -22.07 8.47 -0.18
CA ILE A 22 -21.50 9.18 -1.33
C ILE A 22 -21.88 8.45 -2.62
N TYR A 23 -21.85 7.12 -2.69
CA TYR A 23 -22.36 6.32 -3.82
C TYR A 23 -23.86 6.52 -4.04
N SER A 24 -24.67 6.63 -2.99
CA SER A 24 -26.10 6.98 -3.13
C SER A 24 -26.31 8.38 -3.73
N VAL A 25 -25.32 9.26 -3.62
CA VAL A 25 -25.35 10.63 -4.15
C VAL A 25 -24.68 10.72 -5.53
N THR A 26 -23.59 9.98 -5.78
CA THR A 26 -22.81 9.98 -7.03
C THR A 26 -23.22 8.91 -8.02
N GLY A 27 -23.88 7.83 -7.58
CA GLY A 27 -24.51 6.83 -8.45
C GLY A 27 -25.61 7.43 -9.34
N SER A 28 -26.13 8.59 -8.95
CA SER A 28 -27.02 9.45 -9.75
C SER A 28 -26.29 10.22 -10.87
N CYS A 29 -24.95 10.23 -10.88
CA CYS A 29 -24.12 10.99 -11.83
C CYS A 29 -23.41 10.12 -12.89
N LEU A 30 -23.43 8.79 -12.76
CA LEU A 30 -23.04 7.88 -13.84
C LEU A 30 -24.27 7.61 -14.72
N PRO A 31 -24.10 7.37 -16.03
CA PRO A 31 -25.19 7.50 -16.99
C PRO A 31 -26.39 6.66 -16.56
N HIS A 32 -27.49 7.34 -16.22
CA HIS A 32 -28.79 6.72 -16.24
C HIS A 32 -28.93 6.07 -17.62
N GLY A 33 -29.31 4.79 -17.62
CA GLY A 33 -29.55 4.05 -18.85
C GLY A 33 -30.34 4.92 -19.82
N ILE A 34 -29.93 4.86 -21.08
CA ILE A 34 -30.64 5.44 -22.22
C ILE A 34 -32.10 4.97 -22.13
N GLN A 35 -32.95 5.79 -21.51
CA GLN A 35 -34.39 5.69 -21.64
C GLN A 35 -34.79 6.76 -22.64
N GLY A 36 -35.13 6.30 -23.83
CA GLY A 36 -35.72 7.12 -24.88
C GLY A 36 -34.76 7.54 -25.99
N ILE A 37 -34.13 6.59 -26.68
CA ILE A 37 -33.83 6.78 -28.10
C ILE A 37 -34.42 5.59 -28.84
N ASP A 38 -35.41 5.90 -29.67
CA ASP A 38 -35.99 5.03 -30.66
C ASP A 38 -34.96 4.87 -31.79
N SER A 39 -34.08 3.87 -31.71
CA SER A 39 -33.25 3.47 -32.85
C SER A 39 -32.82 2.01 -32.74
N THR A 40 -32.91 1.32 -33.88
CA THR A 40 -32.53 -0.06 -34.20
C THR A 40 -31.03 -0.38 -34.05
N GLU A 41 -30.27 0.40 -33.27
CA GLU A 41 -28.81 0.27 -33.15
C GLU A 41 -28.40 -0.54 -31.91
N SER A 42 -27.38 -1.38 -32.10
CA SER A 42 -26.78 -2.18 -31.03
C SER A 42 -26.22 -1.27 -29.93
N PRO A 43 -26.43 -1.57 -28.63
CA PRO A 43 -25.81 -0.82 -27.53
C PRO A 43 -24.27 -0.94 -27.49
N PHE A 44 -23.72 -1.83 -28.33
CA PHE A 44 -22.30 -2.10 -28.46
C PHE A 44 -21.80 -1.77 -29.87
N GLU A 45 -20.63 -1.16 -29.94
CA GLU A 45 -19.85 -0.96 -31.16
C GLU A 45 -18.64 -1.90 -31.18
N LYS A 46 -18.25 -2.33 -32.39
CA LYS A 46 -17.04 -3.12 -32.57
C LYS A 46 -15.81 -2.28 -32.22
N PRO A 47 -14.78 -2.89 -31.61
CA PRO A 47 -13.56 -2.18 -31.27
C PRO A 47 -12.88 -1.61 -32.52
N VAL A 48 -12.60 -0.30 -32.50
CA VAL A 48 -11.86 0.41 -33.55
C VAL A 48 -10.36 0.36 -33.24
N PHE A 49 -9.58 -0.18 -34.17
CA PHE A 49 -8.13 -0.35 -34.03
C PHE A 49 -7.31 0.62 -34.89
N ASP A 50 -7.89 1.13 -35.98
CA ASP A 50 -7.23 2.02 -36.93
C ASP A 50 -7.53 3.51 -36.66
N ASP A 51 -6.62 4.38 -37.08
CA ASP A 51 -6.60 5.82 -36.75
C ASP A 51 -7.38 6.66 -37.77
N ASP A 52 -8.71 6.66 -37.64
CA ASP A 52 -9.60 7.54 -38.42
C ASP A 52 -9.79 8.93 -37.74
N GLY A 53 -8.85 9.36 -36.89
CA GLY A 53 -8.98 10.56 -36.05
C GLY A 53 -9.85 10.36 -34.80
N GLY A 54 -10.34 9.14 -34.59
CA GLY A 54 -11.09 8.70 -33.42
C GLY A 54 -10.20 8.11 -32.32
N ARG A 55 -10.81 7.81 -31.18
CA ARG A 55 -10.15 7.14 -30.05
C ARG A 55 -10.14 5.63 -30.27
N THR A 56 -8.95 5.04 -30.43
CA THR A 56 -8.77 3.59 -30.62
C THR A 56 -8.71 2.80 -29.31
N VAL A 57 -8.98 1.49 -29.37
CA VAL A 57 -8.83 0.58 -28.22
C VAL A 57 -7.40 0.57 -27.70
N LEU A 58 -6.40 0.63 -28.59
CA LEU A 58 -5.00 0.68 -28.21
C LEU A 58 -4.65 1.95 -27.44
N SER A 59 -5.23 3.10 -27.80
CA SER A 59 -5.00 4.34 -27.07
C SER A 59 -5.67 4.33 -25.69
N ILE A 60 -6.86 3.72 -25.55
CA ILE A 60 -7.53 3.49 -24.25
C ILE A 60 -6.68 2.58 -23.35
N LEU A 61 -6.24 1.45 -23.90
CA LEU A 61 -5.42 0.47 -23.19
C LEU A 61 -4.12 1.11 -22.71
N TRP A 62 -3.38 1.76 -23.62
CA TRP A 62 -2.10 2.38 -23.32
C TRP A 62 -2.23 3.52 -22.31
N SER A 63 -3.17 4.45 -22.53
CA SER A 63 -3.37 5.58 -21.62
C SER A 63 -3.74 5.13 -20.21
N SER A 64 -4.60 4.13 -20.09
CA SER A 64 -5.04 3.59 -18.80
C SER A 64 -3.94 2.80 -18.10
N LEU A 65 -3.26 1.88 -18.80
CA LEU A 65 -2.15 1.09 -18.24
C LEU A 65 -0.94 1.96 -17.89
N ALA A 66 -0.58 2.93 -18.72
CA ALA A 66 0.50 3.87 -18.43
C ALA A 66 0.17 4.71 -17.19
N THR A 67 -1.10 5.12 -17.03
CA THR A 67 -1.55 5.85 -15.84
C THR A 67 -1.47 4.97 -14.60
N ILE A 68 -2.02 3.74 -14.64
CA ILE A 68 -1.94 2.79 -13.53
C ILE A 68 -0.48 2.54 -13.14
N PHE A 69 0.38 2.26 -14.13
CA PHE A 69 1.81 2.04 -13.91
C PHE A 69 2.48 3.25 -13.28
N ALA A 70 2.28 4.45 -13.82
CA ALA A 70 2.86 5.69 -13.31
C ALA A 70 2.38 6.00 -11.88
N CYS A 71 1.07 5.87 -11.64
CA CYS A 71 0.44 6.05 -10.33
C CYS A 71 1.06 5.12 -9.29
N ILE A 72 1.16 3.83 -9.60
CA ILE A 72 1.68 2.83 -8.67
C ILE A 72 3.18 3.00 -8.47
N TRP A 73 3.96 3.16 -9.55
CA TRP A 73 5.41 3.31 -9.51
C TRP A 73 5.83 4.49 -8.64
N VAL A 74 5.17 5.63 -8.79
CA VAL A 74 5.49 6.83 -8.00
C VAL A 74 4.95 6.77 -6.58
N SER A 75 3.84 6.07 -6.34
CA SER A 75 3.28 5.96 -4.99
C SER A 75 4.14 5.12 -4.04
N VAL A 76 4.87 4.13 -4.55
CA VAL A 76 5.55 3.13 -3.70
C VAL A 76 6.91 3.64 -3.27
N HIS A 77 7.08 3.89 -1.98
CA HIS A 77 8.35 4.30 -1.37
C HIS A 77 8.91 3.15 -0.52
N PRO A 78 9.81 2.29 -1.05
CA PRO A 78 10.36 1.16 -0.29
C PRO A 78 11.14 1.62 0.95
N ASN A 79 11.21 0.77 1.98
CA ASN A 79 12.10 1.01 3.13
C ASN A 79 13.59 0.95 2.72
N VAL A 80 14.53 1.37 3.56
CA VAL A 80 15.96 1.21 3.29
C VAL A 80 16.31 -0.29 3.33
N PRO A 81 17.05 -0.83 2.33
CA PRO A 81 17.43 -2.24 2.34
C PRO A 81 18.43 -2.53 3.48
N GLY A 82 18.32 -3.70 4.10
CA GLY A 82 19.31 -4.17 5.06
C GLY A 82 20.53 -4.83 4.39
N PRO A 83 21.65 -5.04 5.12
CA PRO A 83 22.90 -5.57 4.57
C PRO A 83 22.76 -6.93 3.85
N LYS A 84 21.92 -7.83 4.37
CA LYS A 84 21.64 -9.13 3.72
C LYS A 84 20.92 -8.97 2.39
N MET A 85 20.08 -7.94 2.23
CA MET A 85 19.39 -7.67 0.97
C MET A 85 20.34 -7.07 -0.08
N GLU A 86 21.32 -6.25 0.33
CA GLU A 86 22.33 -5.69 -0.56
C GLU A 86 23.14 -6.77 -1.29
N LYS A 87 23.45 -7.86 -0.57
CA LYS A 87 24.17 -9.02 -1.11
C LYS A 87 23.42 -9.78 -2.21
N LYS A 88 22.10 -9.58 -2.37
CA LYS A 88 21.31 -10.22 -3.42
C LYS A 88 21.50 -9.59 -4.81
N GLY A 89 22.20 -8.46 -4.91
CA GLY A 89 22.55 -7.81 -6.17
C GLY A 89 21.62 -6.67 -6.59
N TRP A 90 22.10 -5.88 -7.56
CA TRP A 90 21.46 -4.63 -8.01
C TRP A 90 20.06 -4.83 -8.57
N LEU A 91 19.85 -5.86 -9.39
CA LEU A 91 18.55 -6.16 -10.02
C LEU A 91 17.47 -6.43 -8.96
N TYR A 92 17.81 -7.20 -7.93
CA TYR A 92 16.90 -7.50 -6.83
C TYR A 92 16.51 -6.23 -6.07
N LEU A 93 17.51 -5.41 -5.70
CA LEU A 93 17.33 -4.22 -4.88
C LEU A 93 16.48 -3.14 -5.57
N ASN A 94 16.77 -2.89 -6.84
CA ASN A 94 16.20 -1.75 -7.57
C ASN A 94 14.95 -2.11 -8.38
N VAL A 95 14.86 -3.34 -8.90
CA VAL A 95 13.77 -3.74 -9.80
C VAL A 95 12.82 -4.69 -9.09
N LEU A 96 13.27 -5.88 -8.70
CA LEU A 96 12.37 -6.93 -8.20
C LEU A 96 11.61 -6.48 -6.94
N ARG A 97 12.31 -5.82 -6.01
CA ARG A 97 11.70 -5.31 -4.79
C ARG A 97 10.57 -4.29 -5.05
N ARG A 98 10.78 -3.40 -6.03
CA ARG A 98 9.74 -2.43 -6.43
C ARG A 98 8.59 -3.16 -7.10
N ALA A 99 8.89 -4.05 -8.06
CA ALA A 99 7.88 -4.85 -8.75
C ALA A 99 7.00 -5.65 -7.78
N GLU A 100 7.57 -6.29 -6.75
CA GLU A 100 6.80 -6.99 -5.73
C GLU A 100 5.84 -6.07 -4.97
N LEU A 101 6.27 -4.85 -4.64
CA LEU A 101 5.41 -3.86 -3.98
C LEU A 101 4.36 -3.32 -4.95
N MET A 102 4.67 -3.17 -6.25
CA MET A 102 3.69 -2.79 -7.26
C MET A 102 2.60 -3.84 -7.42
N VAL A 103 2.98 -5.13 -7.51
CA VAL A 103 2.02 -6.24 -7.56
C VAL A 103 1.12 -6.21 -6.34
N LEU A 104 1.70 -6.00 -5.15
CA LEU A 104 0.91 -5.83 -3.94
C LEU A 104 -0.04 -4.63 -4.02
N THR A 105 0.38 -3.48 -4.55
CA THR A 105 -0.50 -2.32 -4.73
C THR A 105 -1.63 -2.60 -5.72
N VAL A 106 -1.37 -3.37 -6.79
CA VAL A 106 -2.40 -3.78 -7.75
C VAL A 106 -3.45 -4.67 -7.08
N PHE A 107 -3.04 -5.62 -6.25
CA PHE A 107 -3.98 -6.50 -5.56
C PHE A 107 -4.69 -5.82 -4.39
N SER A 108 -3.96 -5.04 -3.59
CA SER A 108 -4.41 -4.52 -2.30
C SER A 108 -3.86 -3.09 -2.04
N PRO A 109 -4.33 -2.07 -2.77
CA PRO A 109 -3.81 -0.71 -2.64
C PRO A 109 -4.03 -0.12 -1.23
N GLU A 110 -5.08 -0.54 -0.52
CA GLU A 110 -5.38 -0.17 0.86
C GLU A 110 -4.29 -0.56 1.85
N ILE A 111 -3.57 -1.67 1.61
CA ILE A 111 -2.47 -2.11 2.47
C ILE A 111 -1.31 -1.11 2.41
N ILE A 112 -1.03 -0.57 1.22
CA ILE A 112 -0.01 0.47 1.03
C ILE A 112 -0.43 1.77 1.71
N THR A 113 -1.71 2.12 1.65
CA THR A 113 -2.24 3.29 2.36
C THR A 113 -2.17 3.13 3.87
N ILE A 114 -2.53 1.97 4.41
CA ILE A 114 -2.38 1.67 5.85
C ILE A 114 -0.91 1.79 6.25
N TRP A 115 0.00 1.23 5.46
CA TRP A 115 1.43 1.34 5.71
C TRP A 115 1.91 2.80 5.69
N ALA A 116 1.48 3.58 4.70
CA ALA A 116 1.79 5.01 4.61
C ALA A 116 1.30 5.80 5.83
N LEU A 117 0.05 5.59 6.23
CA LEU A 117 -0.57 6.23 7.40
C LEU A 117 0.17 5.89 8.70
N ARG A 118 0.58 4.63 8.85
CA ARG A 118 1.35 4.19 10.03
C ARG A 118 2.73 4.85 10.07
N GLN A 119 3.45 4.87 8.94
CA GLN A 119 4.74 5.55 8.86
C GLN A 119 4.63 7.05 9.13
N HIS A 120 3.59 7.70 8.61
CA HIS A 120 3.34 9.12 8.87
C HIS A 120 3.06 9.39 10.36
N SER A 121 2.24 8.55 10.99
CA SER A 121 2.00 8.62 12.44
C SER A 121 3.29 8.48 13.25
N VAL A 122 4.13 7.50 12.93
CA VAL A 122 5.43 7.29 13.60
C VAL A 122 6.36 8.47 13.37
N ALA A 123 6.46 8.97 12.13
CA ALA A 123 7.29 10.13 11.82
C ALA A 123 6.86 11.37 12.62
N ARG A 124 5.54 11.58 12.79
CA ARG A 124 5.00 12.64 13.66
C ARG A 124 5.36 12.44 15.13
N LEU A 125 5.30 11.20 15.64
CA LEU A 125 5.69 10.90 17.01
C LEU A 125 7.16 11.18 17.26
N ILE A 126 8.04 10.87 16.29
CA ILE A 126 9.49 11.12 16.38
C ILE A 126 9.77 12.62 16.34
N ARG A 127 9.16 13.35 15.39
CA ARG A 127 9.25 14.81 15.33
C ARG A 127 8.85 15.46 16.66
N ALA A 128 7.79 14.94 17.31
CA ALA A 128 7.31 15.48 18.57
C ALA A 128 8.28 15.27 19.76
N LEU A 129 9.29 14.39 19.65
CA LEU A 129 10.29 14.21 20.70
C LEU A 129 11.18 15.46 20.85
N ARG A 130 11.50 16.13 19.74
CA ARG A 130 12.31 17.35 19.72
C ARG A 130 11.89 18.24 18.54
N PRO A 131 10.78 18.97 18.66
CA PRO A 131 10.11 19.63 17.52
C PRO A 131 10.94 20.72 16.85
N ASP A 132 11.87 21.34 17.58
CA ASP A 132 12.69 22.44 17.08
C ASP A 132 13.80 21.98 16.11
N THR A 133 14.19 20.71 16.16
CA THR A 133 15.31 20.19 15.36
C THR A 133 14.95 18.95 14.54
N LEU A 134 14.13 18.03 15.07
CA LEU A 134 13.73 16.83 14.35
C LEU A 134 12.61 17.15 13.36
N THR A 135 12.92 17.01 12.08
CA THR A 135 11.95 17.23 11.00
C THR A 135 11.12 15.98 10.70
N MET A 136 10.03 16.13 9.93
CA MET A 136 9.25 14.98 9.44
C MET A 136 10.12 13.96 8.67
N SER A 137 11.09 14.44 7.89
CA SER A 137 12.00 13.57 7.13
C SER A 137 12.87 12.71 8.05
N HIS A 138 13.35 13.24 9.18
CA HIS A 138 14.04 12.43 10.20
C HIS A 138 13.13 11.31 10.72
N GLY A 139 11.88 11.64 11.06
CA GLY A 139 10.91 10.65 11.52
C GLY A 139 10.63 9.56 10.49
N PHE A 140 10.50 9.93 9.20
CA PHE A 140 10.34 8.95 8.13
C PHE A 140 11.58 8.08 7.93
N LEU A 141 12.79 8.66 8.00
CA LEU A 141 14.05 7.93 7.90
C LEU A 141 14.19 6.86 8.99
N VAL A 142 13.88 7.20 10.24
CA VAL A 142 13.85 6.21 11.33
C VAL A 142 12.83 5.11 11.02
N SER A 143 11.61 5.48 10.63
CA SER A 143 10.53 4.54 10.29
C SER A 143 10.82 3.64 9.09
N MET A 144 11.76 4.01 8.21
CA MET A 144 12.17 3.19 7.07
C MET A 144 13.50 2.48 7.25
N GLY A 145 14.15 2.60 8.41
CA GLY A 145 15.47 2.00 8.68
C GLY A 145 16.65 2.77 8.09
N GLY A 146 16.45 4.05 7.78
CA GLY A 146 17.49 4.94 7.25
C GLY A 146 18.51 5.42 8.27
N PHE A 147 18.30 5.21 9.57
CA PHE A 147 19.31 5.44 10.59
C PHE A 147 19.68 4.13 11.28
N VAL A 148 20.97 3.86 11.39
CA VAL A 148 21.52 2.68 12.05
C VAL A 148 22.55 3.08 13.10
N TYR A 149 22.67 2.28 14.15
CA TYR A 149 23.77 2.33 15.10
C TYR A 149 25.10 1.92 14.45
N SER A 150 26.21 2.10 15.16
CA SER A 150 27.55 1.70 14.67
C SER A 150 27.71 0.19 14.44
N ASP A 151 26.86 -0.63 15.06
CA ASP A 151 26.80 -2.08 14.86
C ASP A 151 25.86 -2.51 13.71
N GLY A 152 25.28 -1.54 12.99
CA GLY A 152 24.36 -1.78 11.88
C GLY A 152 22.90 -2.04 12.28
N CYS A 153 22.57 -2.02 13.58
CA CYS A 153 21.18 -2.17 14.02
C CYS A 153 20.33 -0.93 13.65
N PRO A 154 19.14 -1.09 13.03
CA PRO A 154 18.24 0.02 12.76
C PRO A 154 17.74 0.70 14.04
N ILE A 155 17.74 2.03 14.04
CA ILE A 155 17.19 2.83 15.14
C ILE A 155 15.66 2.84 15.03
N THR A 156 14.97 2.67 16.17
CA THR A 156 13.50 2.71 16.25
C THR A 156 12.99 3.89 17.09
N LEU A 157 11.68 4.18 17.01
CA LEU A 157 11.02 5.18 17.86
C LEU A 157 11.26 4.93 19.35
N GLU A 158 11.28 3.67 19.78
CA GLU A 158 11.46 3.33 21.20
C GLU A 158 12.88 3.64 21.67
N ASN A 159 13.88 3.37 20.83
CA ASN A 159 15.26 3.74 21.13
C ASN A 159 15.43 5.26 21.31
N LEU A 160 14.75 6.05 20.48
CA LEU A 160 14.80 7.51 20.57
C LEU A 160 14.10 8.04 21.83
N ARG A 161 12.99 7.43 22.25
CA ARG A 161 12.32 7.80 23.51
C ARG A 161 13.21 7.60 24.73
N GLN A 162 14.03 6.56 24.70
CA GLN A 162 14.85 6.16 25.85
C GLN A 162 16.20 6.87 25.90
N ASN A 163 16.72 7.38 24.76
CA ASN A 163 18.07 7.93 24.68
C ASN A 163 18.10 9.37 24.11
N PRO A 164 18.21 10.40 24.97
CA PRO A 164 18.33 11.80 24.55
C PRO A 164 19.59 12.12 23.71
N LEU A 165 20.69 11.39 23.90
CA LEU A 165 21.91 11.56 23.11
C LEU A 165 21.73 11.11 21.66
N LEU A 166 20.88 10.08 21.47
CA LEU A 166 20.49 9.61 20.14
C LEU A 166 19.68 10.67 19.42
N GLN A 167 18.74 11.31 20.12
CA GLN A 167 17.98 12.44 19.57
C GLN A 167 18.89 13.59 19.15
N ASP A 168 19.91 13.90 19.96
CA ASP A 168 20.91 14.93 19.64
C ASP A 168 21.73 14.59 18.40
N SER A 169 22.21 13.37 18.32
CA SER A 169 23.01 12.91 17.19
C SER A 169 22.23 12.92 15.88
N LEU A 170 20.95 12.50 15.92
CA LEU A 170 20.07 12.61 14.76
C LEU A 170 19.80 14.07 14.38
N SER A 171 19.63 14.95 15.35
CA SER A 171 19.34 16.36 15.10
C SER A 171 20.50 17.14 14.45
N ARG A 172 21.73 16.66 14.58
CA ARG A 172 22.91 17.24 13.93
C ARG A 172 22.99 16.95 12.43
N ILE A 173 22.26 15.94 11.96
CA ILE A 173 22.23 15.60 10.53
C ILE A 173 21.34 16.64 9.85
N GLU A 174 21.94 17.50 9.05
CA GLU A 174 21.21 18.60 8.44
C GLU A 174 20.17 18.08 7.45
N LYS A 175 19.02 18.78 7.39
CA LYS A 175 17.98 18.50 6.38
C LYS A 175 18.54 18.57 4.96
N LYS A 176 19.55 19.42 4.73
CA LYS A 176 20.23 19.53 3.44
C LYS A 176 20.96 18.23 3.07
N GLU A 177 21.68 17.62 4.00
CA GLU A 177 22.34 16.32 3.76
C GLU A 177 21.33 15.21 3.42
N ILE A 178 20.18 15.20 4.10
CA ILE A 178 19.08 14.26 3.79
C ILE A 178 18.54 14.51 2.38
N SER A 179 18.36 15.78 2.00
CA SER A 179 17.86 16.16 0.68
C SER A 179 18.86 15.83 -0.43
N ASP A 180 20.16 15.99 -0.19
CA ASP A 180 21.21 15.71 -1.17
C ASP A 180 21.33 14.21 -1.48
N ARG A 181 20.96 13.34 -0.53
CA ARG A 181 20.89 11.88 -0.74
C ARG A 181 19.59 11.41 -1.39
N ASN A 182 18.56 12.27 -1.47
CA ASN A 182 17.29 11.95 -2.13
C ASN A 182 17.46 12.00 -3.67
N LYS A 183 18.03 10.93 -4.24
CA LYS A 183 18.20 10.79 -5.68
C LYS A 183 16.85 10.49 -6.34
N GLY A 184 16.52 11.18 -7.42
CA GLY A 184 15.41 10.79 -8.32
C GLY A 184 14.03 11.42 -8.07
N ASP A 185 13.88 12.35 -7.13
CA ASP A 185 12.56 12.69 -6.61
C ASP A 185 11.72 13.64 -7.49
N GLY A 186 12.29 14.70 -8.04
CA GLY A 186 11.49 15.76 -8.67
C GLY A 186 10.88 15.38 -10.02
N LEU A 187 11.70 14.84 -10.93
CA LEU A 187 11.30 14.66 -12.33
C LEU A 187 10.32 13.49 -12.50
N SER A 188 10.60 12.33 -11.90
CA SER A 188 9.75 11.15 -12.00
C SER A 188 8.36 11.40 -11.41
N LYS A 189 8.29 12.09 -10.27
CA LYS A 189 7.04 12.54 -9.64
C LYS A 189 6.27 13.52 -10.50
N ALA A 190 6.93 14.54 -11.04
CA ALA A 190 6.28 15.55 -11.89
C ALA A 190 5.66 14.93 -13.14
N VAL A 191 6.38 14.02 -13.80
CA VAL A 191 5.89 13.30 -14.98
C VAL A 191 4.67 12.44 -14.63
N ALA A 192 4.73 11.65 -13.56
CA ALA A 192 3.59 10.82 -13.17
C ALA A 192 2.37 11.63 -12.73
N MET A 193 2.57 12.74 -12.02
CA MET A 193 1.49 13.66 -11.65
C MET A 193 0.87 14.32 -12.87
N GLY A 194 1.68 14.78 -13.83
CA GLY A 194 1.20 15.33 -15.08
C GLY A 194 0.36 14.32 -15.85
N GLN A 195 0.88 13.10 -16.03
CA GLN A 195 0.19 12.00 -16.69
C GLN A 195 -1.16 11.67 -16.02
N SER A 196 -1.15 11.53 -14.69
CA SER A 196 -2.36 11.19 -13.92
C SER A 196 -3.39 12.33 -13.98
N THR A 197 -2.94 13.58 -13.86
CA THR A 197 -3.83 14.76 -13.93
C THR A 197 -4.47 14.87 -15.31
N TRP A 198 -3.68 14.72 -16.36
CA TRP A 198 -4.19 14.73 -17.73
C TRP A 198 -5.22 13.62 -17.97
N PHE A 199 -4.92 12.40 -17.52
CA PHE A 199 -5.85 11.28 -17.63
C PHE A 199 -7.17 11.52 -16.88
N LEU A 200 -7.10 12.05 -15.65
CA LEU A 200 -8.28 12.39 -14.87
C LEU A 200 -9.12 13.50 -15.54
N LEU A 201 -8.46 14.51 -16.13
CA LEU A 201 -9.13 15.56 -16.89
C LEU A 201 -9.86 15.00 -18.13
N GLN A 202 -9.22 14.07 -18.86
CA GLN A 202 -9.86 13.37 -19.99
C GLN A 202 -11.11 12.62 -19.52
N CYS A 203 -11.00 11.85 -18.43
CA CYS A 203 -12.14 11.12 -17.88
C CYS A 203 -13.27 12.06 -17.43
N ALA A 204 -12.93 13.16 -16.75
CA ALA A 204 -13.89 14.16 -16.29
C ALA A 204 -14.61 14.86 -17.46
N ALA A 205 -13.88 15.22 -18.52
CA ALA A 205 -14.45 15.82 -19.72
C ALA A 205 -15.42 14.87 -20.45
N ARG A 206 -15.13 13.55 -20.47
CA ARG A 206 -16.06 12.55 -21.02
C ARG A 206 -17.35 12.47 -20.21
N VAL A 207 -17.24 12.41 -18.88
CA VAL A 207 -18.41 12.41 -17.99
C VAL A 207 -19.25 13.68 -18.19
N ALA A 208 -18.62 14.84 -18.30
CA ALA A 208 -19.29 16.12 -18.55
C ALA A 208 -20.02 16.20 -19.90
N ARG A 209 -19.58 15.41 -20.90
CA ARG A 209 -20.21 15.29 -22.22
C ARG A 209 -21.14 14.07 -22.35
N HIS A 210 -21.44 13.40 -21.24
CA HIS A 210 -22.24 12.17 -21.21
C HIS A 210 -21.68 11.03 -22.10
N LEU A 211 -20.37 11.01 -22.32
CA LEU A 211 -19.70 9.94 -23.05
C LEU A 211 -19.36 8.79 -22.10
N PRO A 212 -19.48 7.53 -22.55
CA PRO A 212 -19.17 6.37 -21.72
C PRO A 212 -17.67 6.31 -21.39
N LEU A 213 -17.38 5.85 -20.17
CA LEU A 213 -16.05 5.43 -19.74
C LEU A 213 -15.96 3.90 -19.80
N THR A 214 -14.81 3.38 -20.19
CA THR A 214 -14.51 1.95 -20.11
C THR A 214 -14.28 1.52 -18.66
N ILE A 215 -14.50 0.24 -18.36
CA ILE A 215 -14.19 -0.32 -17.03
C ILE A 215 -12.71 -0.10 -16.69
N LEU A 216 -11.81 -0.21 -17.67
CA LEU A 216 -10.38 0.00 -17.48
C LEU A 216 -10.04 1.43 -17.04
N GLU A 217 -10.71 2.43 -17.62
CA GLU A 217 -10.56 3.83 -17.19
C GLU A 217 -11.07 4.05 -15.76
N ILE A 218 -12.20 3.44 -15.40
CA ILE A 218 -12.76 3.49 -14.04
C ILE A 218 -11.75 2.91 -13.03
N VAL A 219 -11.11 1.79 -13.37
CA VAL A 219 -10.05 1.19 -12.55
C VAL A 219 -8.83 2.11 -12.43
N ALA A 220 -8.41 2.74 -13.53
CA ALA A 220 -7.30 3.69 -13.53
C ALA A 220 -7.56 4.93 -12.66
N ILE A 221 -8.80 5.47 -12.68
CA ILE A 221 -9.23 6.55 -11.78
C ILE A 221 -9.07 6.12 -10.30
N GLY A 222 -9.46 4.88 -9.98
CA GLY A 222 -9.28 4.31 -8.65
C GLY A 222 -7.83 4.31 -8.19
N TYR A 223 -6.89 3.83 -9.02
CA TYR A 223 -5.47 3.87 -8.69
C TYR A 223 -4.91 5.30 -8.57
N ALA A 224 -5.34 6.22 -9.43
CA ALA A 224 -4.94 7.62 -9.33
C ALA A 224 -5.35 8.24 -7.99
N PHE A 225 -6.56 7.94 -7.50
CA PHE A 225 -7.01 8.37 -6.18
C PHE A 225 -6.14 7.84 -5.03
N PHE A 226 -5.78 6.55 -5.04
CA PHE A 226 -4.86 5.99 -4.04
C PHE A 226 -3.50 6.66 -4.07
N THR A 227 -2.97 6.90 -5.27
CA THR A 227 -1.67 7.57 -5.42
C THR A 227 -1.70 8.96 -4.83
N ILE A 228 -2.78 9.74 -5.05
CA ILE A 228 -2.92 11.08 -4.46
C ILE A 228 -2.89 11.00 -2.93
N ILE A 229 -3.65 10.08 -2.33
CA ILE A 229 -3.66 9.89 -0.86
C ILE A 229 -2.28 9.48 -0.35
N ASN A 230 -1.70 8.43 -0.93
CA ASN A 230 -0.40 7.91 -0.50
C ASN A 230 0.68 8.97 -0.63
N TYR A 231 0.66 9.74 -1.71
CA TYR A 231 1.57 10.84 -1.95
C TYR A 231 1.41 11.97 -0.93
N ALA A 232 0.18 12.39 -0.61
CA ALA A 232 -0.08 13.39 0.42
C ALA A 232 0.44 12.94 1.79
N VAL A 233 0.26 11.67 2.13
CA VAL A 233 0.73 11.07 3.40
C VAL A 233 2.26 10.97 3.43
N TRP A 234 2.90 10.62 2.31
CA TRP A 234 4.35 10.48 2.16
C TRP A 234 5.09 11.71 1.64
N TRP A 235 4.46 12.88 1.63
CA TRP A 235 5.05 14.12 1.09
C TRP A 235 6.47 14.41 1.61
N HIS A 236 6.73 14.13 2.90
CA HIS A 236 8.02 14.40 3.55
C HIS A 236 8.95 13.18 3.63
N LYS A 237 8.55 12.03 3.07
CA LYS A 237 9.34 10.78 3.10
C LYS A 237 10.41 10.82 2.00
N PRO A 238 11.71 10.81 2.35
CA PRO A 238 12.78 10.75 1.36
C PRO A 238 12.72 9.47 0.52
N LEU A 239 13.12 9.56 -0.74
CA LEU A 239 13.10 8.46 -1.71
C LEU A 239 14.52 7.99 -2.06
N GLU A 240 14.59 6.74 -2.53
CA GLU A 240 15.80 6.10 -3.08
C GLU A 240 17.06 6.07 -2.19
N ILE A 241 16.90 6.18 -0.88
CA ILE A 241 18.02 6.02 0.06
C ILE A 241 18.45 4.56 0.07
N SER A 242 19.57 4.31 -0.59
CA SER A 242 20.14 2.97 -0.76
C SER A 242 21.06 2.59 0.40
N VAL A 243 21.65 3.58 1.08
CA VAL A 243 22.60 3.37 2.18
C VAL A 243 22.11 4.10 3.43
N PRO A 244 21.96 3.41 4.57
CA PRO A 244 21.54 4.04 5.82
C PRO A 244 22.62 4.99 6.37
N PHE A 245 22.18 6.00 7.11
CA PHE A 245 23.02 6.90 7.88
C PHE A 245 23.49 6.21 9.15
N GLN A 246 24.80 6.16 9.37
CA GLN A 246 25.38 5.61 10.59
C GLN A 246 25.47 6.69 11.66
N VAL A 247 24.99 6.37 12.85
CA VAL A 247 25.15 7.20 14.04
C VAL A 247 26.32 6.63 14.84
N PRO A 248 27.31 7.45 15.27
CA PRO A 248 28.51 7.01 15.99
C PRO A 248 28.20 6.70 17.47
N ILE A 249 27.14 5.94 17.71
CA ILE A 249 26.69 5.46 19.01
C ILE A 249 26.54 3.94 18.87
N PRO A 250 27.09 3.14 19.79
CA PRO A 250 26.82 1.70 19.82
C PRO A 250 25.41 1.42 20.33
N SER A 251 24.78 0.36 19.82
CA SER A 251 23.42 -0.06 20.23
C SER A 251 23.31 -0.48 21.71
N LYS A 252 24.44 -0.79 22.37
CA LYS A 252 24.53 -1.20 23.77
C LYS A 252 25.66 -0.46 24.50
N PRO A 253 25.49 -0.09 25.78
CA PRO A 253 26.63 0.00 26.70
C PRO A 253 27.15 -1.41 27.00
N MET A 254 28.47 -1.55 27.17
CA MET A 254 29.18 -2.84 27.23
C MET A 254 28.66 -3.81 28.31
N ASN A 255 27.89 -3.35 29.32
CA ASN A 255 27.64 -4.09 30.57
C ASN A 255 26.19 -4.14 31.12
N THR A 256 25.11 -3.98 30.34
CA THR A 256 23.75 -4.14 30.91
C THR A 256 22.70 -4.69 29.92
N THR A 257 22.08 -5.82 30.28
CA THR A 257 20.91 -6.45 29.62
C THR A 257 19.58 -5.79 30.03
N PRO A 258 18.43 -6.10 29.40
CA PRO A 258 18.11 -6.18 27.97
C PRO A 258 16.95 -5.21 27.65
N PHE A 259 17.18 -4.14 26.89
CA PHE A 259 16.05 -3.56 26.13
C PHE A 259 15.65 -4.56 25.04
N PRO A 260 14.36 -4.62 24.63
CA PRO A 260 13.82 -5.75 23.87
C PRO A 260 14.29 -5.68 22.41
N TYR A 261 15.57 -5.96 22.20
CA TYR A 261 16.07 -6.39 20.92
C TYR A 261 15.82 -7.89 20.86
N ILE A 262 14.85 -8.30 20.03
CA ILE A 262 14.65 -9.72 19.79
C ILE A 262 15.70 -10.15 18.79
N SER A 263 16.85 -10.56 19.32
CA SER A 263 17.66 -11.55 18.63
C SER A 263 16.76 -12.75 18.41
N ARG A 264 16.36 -13.04 17.15
CA ARG A 264 16.06 -14.44 16.82
C ARG A 264 17.29 -15.21 17.28
N THR A 265 17.08 -16.11 18.22
CA THR A 265 18.10 -16.94 18.84
C THR A 265 19.17 -17.32 17.82
N GLN A 266 20.40 -16.86 18.03
CA GLN A 266 21.53 -17.47 17.34
C GLN A 266 21.51 -18.96 17.66
N PRO A 267 21.71 -19.85 16.67
CA PRO A 267 22.12 -21.21 16.97
C PRO A 267 23.40 -21.15 17.82
N SER A 268 23.43 -21.98 18.86
CA SER A 268 24.53 -22.17 19.82
C SER A 268 25.95 -21.92 19.25
N PRO A 269 26.87 -21.27 19.99
CA PRO A 269 28.20 -20.87 19.51
C PRO A 269 29.22 -22.02 19.37
N ASN A 270 28.78 -23.27 19.19
CA ASN A 270 29.68 -24.43 19.13
C ASN A 270 29.88 -24.96 17.71
N THR A 271 30.10 -24.09 16.73
CA THR A 271 30.72 -24.52 15.47
C THR A 271 31.75 -23.50 15.02
N THR A 272 33.00 -23.83 15.33
CA THR A 272 34.23 -23.21 14.84
C THR A 272 34.27 -23.35 13.32
N ALA A 273 33.71 -22.39 12.59
CA ALA A 273 33.95 -22.23 11.16
C ALA A 273 34.92 -21.05 10.96
N PRO A 274 36.06 -21.24 10.25
CA PRO A 274 37.05 -20.19 10.09
C PRO A 274 36.51 -19.04 9.23
N ARG A 275 36.80 -17.81 9.67
CA ARG A 275 36.60 -16.58 8.89
C ARG A 275 37.55 -16.59 7.70
N THR A 276 37.08 -16.96 6.51
CA THR A 276 37.73 -16.62 5.25
C THR A 276 37.06 -15.40 4.64
N SER A 277 37.86 -14.33 4.60
CA SER A 277 37.72 -13.15 3.77
C SER A 277 37.54 -13.56 2.30
N GLU A 278 36.47 -13.03 1.68
CA GLU A 278 36.30 -12.61 0.28
C GLU A 278 34.81 -12.71 -0.06
N ALA A 279 34.11 -11.57 -0.03
CA ALA A 279 32.73 -11.51 -0.53
C ALA A 279 32.78 -11.57 -2.07
N PRO A 280 32.23 -12.61 -2.72
CA PRO A 280 32.24 -12.67 -4.17
C PRO A 280 31.37 -11.55 -4.75
N LEU A 281 31.82 -10.98 -5.88
CA LEU A 281 31.11 -9.94 -6.64
C LEU A 281 29.62 -10.27 -6.80
N PRO A 282 28.72 -9.27 -6.66
CA PRO A 282 27.28 -9.49 -6.71
C PRO A 282 26.86 -10.01 -8.10
N SER A 283 26.31 -11.23 -8.15
CA SER A 283 25.77 -11.79 -9.38
C SER A 283 24.49 -11.06 -9.79
N LEU A 284 24.32 -10.83 -11.10
CA LEU A 284 23.18 -10.14 -11.70
C LEU A 284 21.84 -10.87 -11.46
N PHE A 285 21.90 -12.18 -11.21
CA PHE A 285 20.78 -13.04 -10.87
C PHE A 285 21.02 -13.74 -9.53
N PRO A 286 20.01 -13.90 -8.67
CA PRO A 286 20.13 -14.67 -7.43
C PRO A 286 20.48 -16.13 -7.78
N ARG A 287 21.58 -16.65 -7.20
CA ARG A 287 22.16 -17.97 -7.55
C ARG A 287 21.26 -19.17 -7.26
N SER A 288 20.24 -19.04 -6.42
CA SER A 288 19.17 -20.02 -6.27
C SER A 288 17.92 -19.38 -5.64
N MET A 289 16.75 -19.57 -6.25
CA MET A 289 15.47 -19.44 -5.56
C MET A 289 15.23 -20.73 -4.79
N ASP A 290 15.77 -20.84 -3.58
CA ASP A 290 15.58 -22.02 -2.74
C ASP A 290 14.14 -22.07 -2.17
N ILE A 291 13.65 -23.27 -1.85
CA ILE A 291 12.36 -23.50 -1.17
C ILE A 291 12.35 -22.80 0.21
N GLU A 292 13.49 -22.72 0.88
CA GLU A 292 13.64 -21.91 2.10
C GLU A 292 13.42 -20.42 1.83
N HIS A 293 13.89 -19.92 0.68
CA HIS A 293 13.63 -18.55 0.25
C HIS A 293 12.14 -18.30 0.02
N LEU A 294 11.46 -19.25 -0.62
CA LEU A 294 10.03 -19.16 -0.88
C LEU A 294 9.21 -19.26 0.42
N LYS A 295 9.65 -20.10 1.37
CA LYS A 295 9.04 -20.22 2.71
C LYS A 295 9.26 -18.97 3.55
N ASP A 296 10.47 -18.44 3.60
CA ASP A 296 10.77 -17.17 4.27
C ASP A 296 10.00 -16.03 3.61
N TRP A 297 9.93 -16.02 2.27
CA TRP A 297 9.17 -15.07 1.50
C TRP A 297 7.67 -15.16 1.82
N ALA A 298 7.08 -16.36 1.85
CA ALA A 298 5.68 -16.59 2.14
C ALA A 298 5.33 -16.29 3.61
N ASN A 299 6.11 -16.79 4.57
CA ASN A 299 5.92 -16.52 5.99
C ASN A 299 6.04 -15.03 6.30
N PHE A 300 7.08 -14.38 5.79
CA PHE A 300 7.26 -12.94 5.97
C PHE A 300 6.17 -12.13 5.26
N ARG A 301 5.79 -12.48 4.02
CA ARG A 301 4.73 -11.79 3.26
C ARG A 301 3.38 -11.95 3.96
N LEU A 302 2.93 -13.18 4.23
CA LEU A 302 1.65 -13.45 4.89
C LEU A 302 1.59 -12.75 6.26
N LEU A 303 2.57 -12.95 7.15
CA LEU A 303 2.54 -12.32 8.49
C LEU A 303 2.66 -10.79 8.45
N SER A 304 3.48 -10.22 7.55
CA SER A 304 3.60 -8.76 7.42
C SER A 304 2.43 -8.11 6.69
N LEU A 305 1.73 -8.83 5.82
CA LEU A 305 0.50 -8.37 5.16
C LEU A 305 -0.69 -8.39 6.12
N PHE A 306 -0.84 -9.44 6.94
CA PHE A 306 -1.98 -9.56 7.86
C PHE A 306 -1.87 -8.68 9.11
N PHE A 307 -0.66 -8.49 9.63
CA PHE A 307 -0.46 -7.82 10.91
C PHE A 307 0.45 -6.59 10.81
N GLY A 308 1.20 -6.41 9.73
CA GLY A 308 2.35 -5.51 9.72
C GLY A 308 3.43 -6.03 10.65
N GLY A 309 4.68 -6.05 10.20
CA GLY A 309 5.80 -6.59 11.00
C GLY A 309 5.92 -6.00 12.42
N ASP A 310 5.30 -4.85 12.68
CA ASP A 310 5.25 -4.19 13.99
C ASP A 310 4.44 -4.94 15.07
N ILE A 311 3.46 -5.79 14.71
CA ILE A 311 2.57 -6.45 15.71
C ILE A 311 3.22 -7.68 16.35
N ILE A 312 4.20 -8.30 15.69
CA ILE A 312 4.93 -9.46 16.22
C ILE A 312 6.43 -9.19 16.13
N PRO A 313 6.98 -8.37 17.04
CA PRO A 313 8.37 -7.91 16.97
C PRO A 313 9.38 -9.06 17.00
N HIS A 314 9.02 -10.19 17.62
CA HIS A 314 9.90 -11.36 17.73
C HIS A 314 9.96 -12.21 16.46
N VAL A 315 8.95 -12.10 15.60
CA VAL A 315 8.89 -12.81 14.32
C VAL A 315 9.34 -11.92 13.17
N ALA A 316 9.06 -10.61 13.21
CA ALA A 316 9.31 -9.71 12.07
C ALA A 316 9.80 -8.32 12.49
N GLY A 317 10.59 -8.20 13.56
CA GLY A 317 11.23 -6.96 13.99
C GLY A 317 12.48 -6.59 13.18
N PRO A 318 12.99 -5.36 13.35
CA PRO A 318 14.24 -4.93 12.72
C PRO A 318 15.45 -5.67 13.30
N THR A 319 16.40 -6.06 12.45
CA THR A 319 17.66 -6.70 12.85
C THR A 319 18.87 -6.08 12.15
N SER A 320 20.08 -6.25 12.69
CA SER A 320 21.32 -5.79 12.06
C SER A 320 21.59 -6.47 10.70
N GLU A 321 21.23 -7.74 10.54
CA GLU A 321 21.47 -8.47 9.30
C GLU A 321 20.41 -8.18 8.23
N GLU A 322 19.13 -8.22 8.61
CA GLU A 322 18.00 -8.11 7.66
C GLU A 322 17.51 -6.67 7.48
N GLY A 323 17.93 -5.76 8.37
CA GLY A 323 17.46 -4.38 8.42
C GLY A 323 16.00 -4.29 8.86
N VAL A 324 15.31 -3.27 8.36
CA VAL A 324 13.87 -3.06 8.62
C VAL A 324 13.03 -3.88 7.64
N PRO A 325 11.99 -4.60 8.12
CA PRO A 325 11.07 -5.33 7.25
C PRO A 325 10.40 -4.45 6.17
N ARG A 326 10.03 -5.05 5.03
CA ARG A 326 9.51 -4.33 3.85
C ARG A 326 8.30 -3.43 4.14
N LEU A 327 7.30 -3.92 4.88
CA LEU A 327 6.09 -3.18 5.28
C LEU A 327 6.12 -2.74 6.76
N TRP A 328 7.31 -2.66 7.35
CA TRP A 328 7.46 -2.16 8.71
C TRP A 328 7.23 -0.66 8.76
N SER A 329 6.63 -0.20 9.86
CA SER A 329 6.47 1.22 10.14
C SER A 329 6.97 1.63 11.51
N GLY A 330 7.21 0.69 12.41
CA GLY A 330 7.61 0.97 13.79
C GLY A 330 6.50 1.57 14.63
N HIS A 331 5.24 1.34 14.23
CA HIS A 331 4.10 1.89 14.95
C HIS A 331 3.82 1.06 16.20
N PRO A 332 3.70 1.68 17.39
CA PRO A 332 3.37 0.95 18.61
C PRO A 332 1.96 0.33 18.52
N ASN A 333 1.78 -0.86 19.10
CA ASN A 333 0.47 -1.49 19.17
C ASN A 333 -0.41 -0.78 20.21
N ASN A 334 -1.27 0.13 19.75
CA ASN A 334 -2.13 0.96 20.59
C ASN A 334 -3.45 1.32 19.87
N THR A 335 -4.36 2.01 20.56
CA THR A 335 -5.65 2.42 19.99
C THR A 335 -5.52 3.29 18.73
N ARG A 336 -4.41 4.03 18.57
CA ARG A 336 -4.15 4.81 17.35
C ARG A 336 -3.89 3.90 16.15
N LEU A 337 -3.25 2.74 16.36
CA LEU A 337 -3.05 1.74 15.30
C LEU A 337 -4.39 1.28 14.75
N PHE A 338 -5.35 0.95 15.62
CA PHE A 338 -6.71 0.57 15.21
C PHE A 338 -7.37 1.68 14.37
N LEU A 339 -7.27 2.94 14.80
CA LEU A 339 -7.84 4.07 14.06
C LEU A 339 -7.19 4.24 12.68
N LEU A 340 -5.86 4.13 12.58
CA LEU A 340 -5.14 4.25 11.29
C LEU A 340 -5.49 3.11 10.33
N VAL A 341 -5.59 1.88 10.86
CA VAL A 341 -6.06 0.71 10.09
C VAL A 341 -7.50 0.94 9.62
N ALA A 342 -8.38 1.43 10.49
CA ALA A 342 -9.76 1.76 10.11
C ALA A 342 -9.82 2.85 9.02
N CYS A 343 -9.01 3.91 9.14
CA CYS A 343 -8.91 4.95 8.11
C CYS A 343 -8.46 4.38 6.75
N GLY A 344 -7.40 3.56 6.72
CA GLY A 344 -6.95 2.93 5.47
C GLY A 344 -7.98 1.96 4.89
N ASN A 345 -8.70 1.21 5.73
CA ASN A 345 -9.81 0.37 5.29
C ASN A 345 -10.98 1.20 4.72
N CYS A 346 -11.26 2.41 5.22
CA CYS A 346 -12.24 3.31 4.62
C CYS A 346 -11.85 3.70 3.18
N VAL A 347 -10.56 3.88 2.92
CA VAL A 347 -10.05 4.10 1.54
C VAL A 347 -10.26 2.85 0.69
N GLY A 348 -10.08 1.65 1.26
CA GLY A 348 -10.44 0.38 0.61
C GLY A 348 -11.92 0.25 0.27
N VAL A 349 -12.83 0.67 1.18
CA VAL A 349 -14.28 0.70 0.90
C VAL A 349 -14.58 1.65 -0.27
N PHE A 350 -13.97 2.83 -0.27
CA PHE A 350 -14.12 3.77 -1.38
C PHE A 350 -13.65 3.16 -2.71
N PHE A 351 -12.56 2.40 -2.70
CA PHE A 351 -12.12 1.66 -3.88
C PHE A 351 -13.15 0.66 -4.36
N GLY A 352 -13.68 -0.18 -3.47
CA GLY A 352 -14.77 -1.09 -3.80
C GLY A 352 -16.01 -0.37 -4.35
N ALA A 353 -16.33 0.81 -3.81
CA ALA A 353 -17.43 1.64 -4.28
C ALA A 353 -17.21 2.14 -5.72
N ILE A 354 -15.97 2.36 -6.17
CA ILE A 354 -15.66 2.68 -7.57
C ILE A 354 -16.04 1.52 -8.50
N TYR A 355 -15.76 0.26 -8.11
CA TYR A 355 -16.21 -0.90 -8.90
C TYR A 355 -17.73 -1.02 -8.92
N CYS A 356 -18.38 -0.79 -7.78
CA CYS A 356 -19.83 -0.70 -7.69
C CYS A 356 -20.41 0.45 -8.52
N ALA A 357 -19.66 1.52 -8.79
CA ALA A 357 -20.11 2.61 -9.66
C ALA A 357 -20.43 2.12 -11.09
N ALA A 358 -19.73 1.08 -11.56
CA ALA A 358 -20.02 0.40 -12.82
C ALA A 358 -21.14 -0.66 -12.72
N TRP A 359 -22.05 -0.56 -11.73
CA TRP A 359 -23.11 -1.57 -11.47
C TRP A 359 -24.02 -1.86 -12.68
N ASN A 360 -24.31 -0.82 -13.43
CA ASN A 360 -25.20 -0.82 -14.60
C ASN A 360 -24.43 -0.81 -15.92
N TYR A 361 -23.12 -1.06 -15.90
CA TYR A 361 -22.34 -1.17 -17.12
C TYR A 361 -22.92 -2.25 -18.04
N PRO A 362 -23.02 -2.01 -19.35
CA PRO A 362 -23.54 -3.01 -20.28
C PRO A 362 -22.47 -4.10 -20.48
N PHE A 363 -22.65 -5.24 -19.83
CA PHE A 363 -21.82 -6.44 -20.04
C PHE A 363 -22.38 -7.31 -21.17
N ILE A 364 -21.48 -7.97 -21.91
CA ILE A 364 -21.80 -8.88 -23.03
C ILE A 364 -22.64 -10.05 -22.51
N THR A 365 -22.16 -10.74 -21.47
CA THR A 365 -22.88 -11.88 -20.90
C THR A 365 -23.55 -11.53 -19.57
N PRO A 366 -24.72 -12.15 -19.26
CA PRO A 366 -25.33 -12.03 -17.93
C PRO A 366 -24.44 -12.56 -16.81
N ILE A 367 -23.59 -13.54 -17.13
CA ILE A 367 -22.68 -14.18 -16.18
C ILE A 367 -21.57 -13.21 -15.76
N GLU A 368 -20.90 -12.55 -16.71
CA GLU A 368 -19.89 -11.50 -16.44
C GLU A 368 -20.49 -10.38 -15.57
N ARG A 369 -21.73 -9.97 -15.86
CA ARG A 369 -22.44 -8.97 -15.04
C ARG A 369 -22.65 -9.41 -13.60
N ILE A 370 -23.08 -10.66 -13.39
CA ILE A 370 -23.31 -11.20 -12.04
C ILE A 370 -21.98 -11.29 -11.29
N PHE A 371 -20.94 -11.85 -11.92
CA PHE A 371 -19.62 -11.93 -11.31
C PHE A 371 -19.05 -10.55 -10.97
N TRP A 372 -19.16 -9.57 -11.88
CA TRP A 372 -18.74 -8.21 -11.60
C TRP A 372 -19.42 -7.64 -10.36
N ARG A 373 -20.74 -7.77 -10.25
CA ARG A 373 -21.51 -7.29 -9.10
C ARG A 373 -21.10 -7.98 -7.80
N VAL A 374 -20.98 -9.31 -7.82
CA VAL A 374 -20.57 -10.10 -6.65
C VAL A 374 -19.15 -9.72 -6.22
N CYS A 375 -18.19 -9.68 -7.15
CA CYS A 375 -16.80 -9.32 -6.86
C CYS A 375 -16.68 -7.87 -6.37
N SER A 376 -17.41 -6.93 -6.97
CA SER A 376 -17.41 -5.52 -6.53
C SER A 376 -17.91 -5.37 -5.09
N VAL A 377 -18.97 -6.10 -4.72
CA VAL A 377 -19.49 -6.12 -3.34
C VAL A 377 -18.49 -6.79 -2.39
N ILE A 378 -17.87 -7.90 -2.77
CA ILE A 378 -16.83 -8.56 -1.95
C ILE A 378 -15.66 -7.60 -1.69
N VAL A 379 -15.17 -6.91 -2.72
CA VAL A 379 -14.08 -5.93 -2.59
C VAL A 379 -14.49 -4.77 -1.68
N ALA A 380 -15.74 -4.28 -1.77
CA ALA A 380 -16.24 -3.20 -0.91
C ALA A 380 -16.46 -3.63 0.55
N LEU A 381 -16.88 -4.88 0.80
CA LEU A 381 -17.19 -5.40 2.14
C LEU A 381 -16.00 -6.06 2.85
N SER A 382 -14.94 -6.42 2.12
CA SER A 382 -13.73 -7.00 2.70
C SER A 382 -13.10 -6.09 3.77
N PRO A 383 -12.85 -4.78 3.54
CA PRO A 383 -12.29 -3.89 4.55
C PRO A 383 -13.08 -3.80 5.88
N PRO A 384 -14.42 -3.55 5.88
CA PRO A 384 -15.18 -3.50 7.12
C PRO A 384 -15.28 -4.87 7.80
N SER A 385 -15.28 -5.98 7.03
CA SER A 385 -15.23 -7.32 7.60
C SER A 385 -13.94 -7.55 8.40
N ALA A 386 -12.79 -7.10 7.89
CA ALA A 386 -11.51 -7.20 8.60
C ALA A 386 -11.52 -6.41 9.91
N ILE A 387 -12.09 -5.20 9.93
CA ILE A 387 -12.25 -4.40 11.17
C ILE A 387 -13.16 -5.12 12.17
N LEU A 388 -14.29 -5.65 11.70
CA LEU A 388 -15.26 -6.34 12.53
C LEU A 388 -14.64 -7.57 13.19
N VAL A 389 -13.92 -8.41 12.42
CA VAL A 389 -13.23 -9.59 12.97
C VAL A 389 -12.18 -9.17 14.00
N THR A 390 -11.39 -8.12 13.75
CA THR A 390 -10.39 -7.63 14.73
C THR A 390 -11.10 -7.25 16.03
N PHE A 391 -12.17 -6.46 15.93
CA PHE A 391 -12.90 -5.97 17.09
C PHE A 391 -13.57 -7.10 17.88
N VAL A 392 -14.24 -8.04 17.21
CA VAL A 392 -14.87 -9.21 17.84
C VAL A 392 -13.82 -10.05 18.54
N THR A 393 -12.65 -10.22 17.93
CA THR A 393 -11.55 -10.98 18.52
C THR A 393 -11.03 -10.32 19.78
N GLU A 394 -10.73 -9.02 19.75
CA GLU A 394 -10.27 -8.27 20.93
C GLU A 394 -11.30 -8.34 22.08
N LYS A 395 -12.59 -8.17 21.78
CA LYS A 395 -13.64 -8.26 22.81
C LYS A 395 -13.81 -9.67 23.36
N THR A 396 -13.67 -10.69 22.53
CA THR A 396 -13.77 -12.08 22.94
C THR A 396 -12.57 -12.48 23.78
N ALA A 397 -11.35 -12.11 23.38
CA ALA A 397 -10.12 -12.32 24.15
C ALA A 397 -10.19 -11.66 25.53
N ALA A 398 -10.67 -10.41 25.58
CA ALA A 398 -10.85 -9.68 26.83
C ALA A 398 -11.92 -10.32 27.73
N LYS A 399 -13.03 -10.82 27.16
CA LYS A 399 -14.10 -11.49 27.93
C LYS A 399 -13.65 -12.84 28.48
N LEU A 400 -12.82 -13.58 27.74
CA LEU A 400 -12.29 -14.89 28.14
C LEU A 400 -11.04 -14.80 29.02
N GLY A 401 -10.53 -13.58 29.29
CA GLY A 401 -9.35 -13.38 30.12
C GLY A 401 -8.03 -13.79 29.46
N PHE A 402 -8.02 -14.04 28.13
CA PHE A 402 -6.81 -14.43 27.39
C PHE A 402 -5.73 -13.34 27.37
N ASP A 403 -6.10 -12.08 27.60
CA ASP A 403 -5.17 -10.95 27.63
C ASP A 403 -4.41 -10.80 28.97
N GLN A 404 -4.74 -11.57 30.02
CA GLN A 404 -4.33 -11.22 31.38
C GLN A 404 -3.03 -11.85 31.91
N HIS A 405 -2.36 -12.79 31.22
CA HIS A 405 -1.20 -13.48 31.82
C HIS A 405 -0.05 -13.90 30.89
N GLY A 406 0.05 -13.36 29.67
CA GLY A 406 1.15 -13.73 28.75
C GLY A 406 1.13 -15.20 28.30
N GLN A 407 0.04 -15.91 28.57
CA GLN A 407 -0.27 -17.20 27.95
C GLN A 407 -1.28 -16.95 26.83
N ASP A 408 -0.76 -16.61 25.64
CA ASP A 408 -1.56 -16.54 24.44
C ASP A 408 -2.17 -17.92 24.16
N ASN A 409 -3.50 -18.03 24.13
CA ASN A 409 -4.15 -19.28 23.78
C ASN A 409 -3.87 -19.61 22.31
N HIS A 410 -2.99 -20.59 22.06
CA HIS A 410 -2.56 -20.99 20.72
C HIS A 410 -3.74 -21.38 19.82
N LEU A 411 -4.76 -22.05 20.36
CA LEU A 411 -5.94 -22.44 19.58
C LEU A 411 -6.75 -21.22 19.14
N PHE A 412 -6.97 -20.27 20.05
CA PHE A 412 -7.67 -19.03 19.75
C PHE A 412 -6.91 -18.20 18.68
N SER A 413 -5.59 -18.06 18.84
CA SER A 413 -4.73 -17.39 17.86
C SER A 413 -4.77 -18.09 16.49
N PHE A 414 -4.74 -19.43 16.48
CA PHE A 414 -4.79 -20.22 15.25
C PHE A 414 -6.13 -20.07 14.52
N MET A 415 -7.26 -20.18 15.22
CA MET A 415 -8.60 -20.01 14.64
C MET A 415 -8.76 -18.62 14.05
N TYR A 416 -8.37 -17.59 14.79
CA TYR A 416 -8.38 -16.21 14.34
C TYR A 416 -7.55 -16.02 13.06
N ARG A 417 -6.29 -16.47 13.05
CA ARG A 417 -5.43 -16.39 11.86
C ARG A 417 -6.03 -17.11 10.65
N SER A 418 -6.67 -18.25 10.87
CA SER A 418 -7.34 -19.02 9.82
C SER A 418 -8.51 -18.25 9.20
N ILE A 419 -9.30 -17.54 10.01
CA ILE A 419 -10.38 -16.67 9.52
C ILE A 419 -9.83 -15.53 8.64
N TYR A 420 -8.74 -14.87 9.06
CA TYR A 420 -8.11 -13.82 8.24
C TYR A 420 -7.61 -14.36 6.91
N ILE A 421 -6.91 -15.49 6.92
CA ILE A 421 -6.41 -16.13 5.70
C ILE A 421 -7.58 -16.44 4.76
N PHE A 422 -8.67 -16.99 5.28
CA PHE A 422 -9.86 -17.31 4.49
C PHE A 422 -10.50 -16.07 3.86
N LEU A 423 -10.73 -14.99 4.64
CA LEU A 423 -11.29 -13.74 4.13
C LEU A 423 -10.40 -13.12 3.05
N TRP A 424 -9.08 -13.22 3.22
CA TRP A 424 -8.12 -12.67 2.28
C TRP A 424 -8.05 -13.47 0.97
N VAL A 425 -8.16 -14.79 1.03
CA VAL A 425 -8.27 -15.63 -0.18
C VAL A 425 -9.52 -15.26 -0.98
N ILE A 426 -10.67 -15.06 -0.31
CA ILE A 426 -11.90 -14.63 -0.99
C ILE A 426 -11.72 -13.25 -1.63
N TYR A 427 -11.09 -12.32 -0.91
CA TYR A 427 -10.78 -11.00 -1.42
C TYR A 427 -9.89 -11.06 -2.67
N ASP A 428 -8.78 -11.80 -2.60
CA ASP A 428 -7.85 -11.94 -3.72
C ASP A 428 -8.51 -12.57 -4.94
N MET A 429 -9.34 -13.60 -4.75
CA MET A 429 -10.11 -14.20 -5.85
C MET A 429 -11.02 -13.17 -6.52
N ALA A 430 -11.72 -12.35 -5.72
CA ALA A 430 -12.54 -11.27 -6.25
C ALA A 430 -11.68 -10.21 -6.97
N ARG A 431 -10.49 -9.88 -6.46
CA ARG A 431 -9.55 -8.94 -7.09
C ARG A 431 -9.02 -9.46 -8.42
N VAL A 432 -8.65 -10.75 -8.52
CA VAL A 432 -8.21 -11.35 -9.80
C VAL A 432 -9.28 -11.17 -10.86
N PHE A 433 -10.55 -11.47 -10.53
CA PHE A 433 -11.66 -11.28 -11.45
C PHE A 433 -11.83 -9.80 -11.83
N SER A 434 -11.90 -8.89 -10.84
CA SER A 434 -12.05 -7.45 -11.07
C SER A 434 -10.90 -6.81 -11.86
N LEU A 435 -9.71 -7.41 -11.85
CA LEU A 435 -8.56 -6.98 -12.65
C LEU A 435 -8.57 -7.56 -14.06
N MET A 436 -9.14 -8.75 -14.25
CA MET A 436 -9.26 -9.40 -15.56
C MET A 436 -10.41 -8.82 -16.40
N GLU A 437 -11.56 -8.57 -15.78
CA GLU A 437 -12.77 -8.11 -16.46
C GLU A 437 -12.59 -6.85 -17.33
N PRO A 438 -11.83 -5.81 -16.90
CA PRO A 438 -11.58 -4.63 -17.72
C PRO A 438 -10.96 -4.95 -19.09
N PHE A 439 -10.15 -6.00 -19.20
CA PHE A 439 -9.55 -6.43 -20.46
C PHE A 439 -10.54 -7.24 -21.31
N LEU A 440 -11.35 -8.08 -20.65
CA LEU A 440 -12.41 -8.83 -21.32
C LEU A 440 -13.50 -7.91 -21.88
N ALA A 441 -13.81 -6.81 -21.19
CA ALA A 441 -14.76 -5.81 -21.64
C ALA A 441 -14.29 -4.99 -22.85
N LEU A 442 -13.01 -5.07 -23.25
CA LEU A 442 -12.53 -4.42 -24.49
C LEU A 442 -12.96 -5.16 -25.77
N ARG A 443 -13.54 -6.36 -25.64
CA ARG A 443 -14.03 -7.16 -26.80
C ARG A 443 -15.20 -6.49 -27.50
N ASP A 444 -16.12 -5.89 -26.74
CA ASP A 444 -17.27 -5.12 -27.24
C ASP A 444 -17.47 -3.91 -26.34
N LEU A 445 -17.41 -2.72 -26.91
CA LEU A 445 -17.42 -1.46 -26.15
C LEU A 445 -18.78 -0.76 -26.27
N PRO A 446 -19.23 -0.03 -25.23
CA PRO A 446 -20.40 0.83 -25.34
C PRO A 446 -20.28 1.82 -26.50
N ALA A 447 -21.39 2.06 -27.21
CA ALA A 447 -21.41 3.04 -28.30
C ALA A 447 -20.94 4.42 -27.83
N GLY A 448 -20.07 5.08 -28.61
CA GLY A 448 -19.50 6.39 -28.26
C GLY A 448 -18.22 6.35 -27.42
N VAL A 449 -17.67 5.17 -27.11
CA VAL A 449 -16.34 5.05 -26.51
C VAL A 449 -15.25 5.58 -27.45
N SER A 450 -15.38 5.32 -28.76
CA SER A 450 -14.43 5.74 -29.78
C SER A 450 -14.49 7.23 -30.14
N GLN A 451 -15.47 7.98 -29.62
CA GLN A 451 -15.55 9.42 -29.83
C GLN A 451 -14.44 10.13 -29.04
N SER A 452 -13.63 10.92 -29.73
CA SER A 452 -12.60 11.77 -29.13
C SER A 452 -13.21 13.02 -28.50
N ILE A 453 -12.51 13.60 -27.52
CA ILE A 453 -12.97 14.84 -26.89
C ILE A 453 -12.48 16.03 -27.71
N GLU A 454 -13.40 16.81 -28.25
CA GLU A 454 -13.09 18.09 -28.89
C GLU A 454 -12.82 19.17 -27.84
N TRP A 455 -11.57 19.31 -27.41
CA TRP A 455 -11.18 20.29 -26.37
C TRP A 455 -11.53 21.74 -26.72
N ILE A 456 -11.56 22.08 -28.01
CA ILE A 456 -11.93 23.41 -28.51
C ILE A 456 -13.38 23.76 -28.10
N SER A 457 -14.27 22.77 -28.00
CA SER A 457 -15.66 22.98 -27.58
C SER A 457 -15.84 23.36 -26.11
N PHE A 458 -14.78 23.29 -25.28
CA PHE A 458 -14.77 23.75 -23.89
C PHE A 458 -14.25 25.18 -23.74
N LEU A 459 -13.62 25.74 -24.77
CA LEU A 459 -13.19 27.14 -24.77
C LEU A 459 -14.41 28.00 -25.13
N PRO A 460 -14.67 29.10 -24.39
CA PRO A 460 -15.71 30.04 -24.80
C PRO A 460 -15.37 30.57 -26.19
N HIS A 461 -16.33 30.50 -27.11
CA HIS A 461 -16.17 31.05 -28.46
C HIS A 461 -15.85 32.54 -28.34
N ILE A 462 -14.65 32.95 -28.76
CA ILE A 462 -14.20 34.35 -28.78
C ILE A 462 -14.72 35.02 -30.04
#